data_AF-A0A1W1W1F4-F1
#
_entry.id   AF-A0A1W1W1F4-F1
#
_cell.length_a   1.000
_cell.length_b   1.000
_cell.length_c   1.000
_cell.angle_alpha   90.00
_cell.angle_beta   90.00
_cell.angle_gamma   90.00
#
_symmetry.space_group_name_H-M   'P 1'
#
loop_
_entity.id
_entity.type
_entity.pdbx_description
1 polymer ?
#
loop_
_entity_poly.entity_id
_entity_poly.type
_entity_poly.pdbx_seq_one_letter_code
_entity_poly.pdbx_strand_id
1 'polypeptide(L)'
;MKKSLLHILAAGILVAACSPATALAQKAKTVANPAAAVAQPAGAVPLAALFITYSEEQARLFPLEGIYLGDNRYNNQLPNDQTRAFRQQQRQSYGQYLATLHKVDRTKL
;
A
#
# COMPACT_ATOMS: atom_id res chain seq x y z
N MET A 1 62.41 -27.03 26.14
CA MET A 1 63.35 -26.05 25.56
C MET A 1 62.55 -25.11 24.65
N LYS A 2 62.64 -23.79 24.89
CA LYS A 2 62.66 -22.66 23.92
C LYS A 2 61.67 -22.72 22.72
N LYS A 3 60.85 -21.72 22.37
CA LYS A 3 60.74 -20.28 22.66
C LYS A 3 59.39 -19.79 22.06
N SER A 4 59.00 -18.60 22.49
CA SER A 4 57.75 -17.86 22.30
C SER A 4 57.56 -17.18 20.92
N LEU A 5 56.39 -16.52 20.78
CA LEU A 5 55.87 -15.60 19.75
C LEU A 5 55.26 -16.27 18.50
N LEU A 6 54.02 -15.96 18.07
CA LEU A 6 53.49 -14.63 17.78
C LEU A 6 51.94 -14.63 17.84
N HIS A 7 51.36 -13.57 18.38
CA HIS A 7 49.91 -13.34 18.44
C HIS A 7 49.38 -12.85 17.08
N ILE A 8 48.31 -13.45 16.57
CA ILE A 8 47.36 -12.75 15.69
C ILE A 8 45.95 -12.97 16.22
N LEU A 9 45.45 -11.86 16.75
CA LEU A 9 44.08 -11.50 17.07
C LEU A 9 43.20 -11.55 15.80
N ALA A 10 42.10 -12.30 15.81
CA ALA A 10 40.85 -11.88 15.18
C ALA A 10 39.72 -12.86 15.55
N ALA A 11 38.74 -12.33 16.27
CA ALA A 11 37.49 -12.97 16.61
C ALA A 11 36.66 -13.26 15.34
N GLY A 12 35.99 -14.41 15.35
CA GLY A 12 35.04 -14.81 14.32
C GLY A 12 34.22 -16.01 14.76
N ILE A 13 33.60 -15.94 15.96
CA ILE A 13 32.51 -16.85 16.29
C ILE A 13 31.30 -16.38 15.48
N LEU A 14 30.97 -17.10 14.41
CA LEU A 14 29.56 -17.27 14.06
C LEU A 14 29.35 -18.67 13.50
N VAL A 15 28.57 -19.43 14.27
CA VAL A 15 28.20 -20.82 14.08
C VAL A 15 27.50 -21.01 12.74
N ALA A 16 27.94 -22.05 12.04
CA ALA A 16 27.24 -22.67 10.91
C ALA A 16 25.89 -23.23 11.37
N ALA A 17 24.80 -22.79 10.74
CA ALA A 17 23.59 -23.57 10.64
C ALA A 17 22.79 -23.12 9.41
N CYS A 18 23.07 -23.81 8.30
CA CYS A 18 22.17 -23.98 7.18
C CYS A 18 20.78 -24.36 7.72
N SER A 19 19.80 -23.47 7.59
CA SER A 19 18.41 -23.80 7.91
C SER A 19 17.73 -24.29 6.63
N PRO A 20 17.17 -25.52 6.59
CA PRO A 20 16.32 -25.92 5.49
C PRO A 20 15.07 -25.05 5.49
N ALA A 21 14.63 -24.68 4.29
CA ALA A 21 13.35 -24.07 4.02
C ALA A 21 12.24 -24.91 4.66
N THR A 22 11.83 -24.50 5.86
CA THR A 22 10.65 -25.05 6.51
C THR A 22 9.49 -24.30 5.90
N ALA A 23 8.86 -24.92 4.90
CA ALA A 23 7.56 -24.52 4.41
C ALA A 23 6.58 -24.52 5.60
N LEU A 24 6.35 -23.35 6.17
CA LEU A 24 5.22 -23.14 7.05
C LEU A 24 3.99 -23.12 6.16
N ALA A 25 3.33 -24.28 6.05
CA ALA A 25 1.94 -24.36 5.67
C ALA A 25 1.13 -23.54 6.70
N GLN A 26 1.00 -22.24 6.45
CA GLN A 26 0.03 -21.41 7.14
C GLN A 26 -1.35 -21.90 6.70
N LYS A 27 -1.95 -22.74 7.56
CA LYS A 27 -3.39 -22.95 7.59
C LYS A 27 -4.03 -21.57 7.48
N ALA A 28 -4.71 -21.31 6.37
CA ALA A 28 -5.40 -20.06 6.11
C ALA A 28 -6.44 -19.86 7.21
N LYS A 29 -6.04 -19.16 8.27
CA LYS A 29 -6.98 -18.49 9.16
C LYS A 29 -7.56 -17.41 8.27
N THR A 30 -8.85 -17.54 7.94
CA THR A 30 -9.65 -16.45 7.43
C THR A 30 -9.32 -15.24 8.30
N VAL A 31 -8.51 -14.33 7.77
CA VAL A 31 -8.39 -13.00 8.32
C VAL A 31 -9.77 -12.44 8.08
N ALA A 32 -10.60 -12.50 9.11
CA ALA A 32 -11.78 -11.68 9.17
C ALA A 32 -11.29 -10.28 8.81
N ASN A 33 -11.82 -9.76 7.70
CA ASN A 33 -11.54 -8.43 7.23
C ASN A 33 -11.57 -7.50 8.45
N PRO A 34 -10.49 -6.78 8.79
CA PRO A 34 -10.53 -5.76 9.82
C PRO A 34 -11.26 -4.51 9.30
N ALA A 35 -12.37 -4.71 8.57
CA ALA A 35 -13.53 -3.85 8.70
C ALA A 35 -14.10 -4.09 10.11
N ALA A 36 -13.31 -3.73 11.12
CA ALA A 36 -13.83 -3.37 12.40
C ALA A 36 -14.93 -2.36 12.10
N ALA A 37 -16.16 -2.76 12.37
CA ALA A 37 -17.31 -1.89 12.38
C ALA A 37 -17.07 -0.86 13.49
N VAL A 38 -16.26 0.16 13.17
CA VAL A 38 -16.32 1.42 13.88
C VAL A 38 -17.76 1.88 13.66
N ALA A 39 -18.53 2.03 14.73
CA ALA A 39 -19.89 2.52 14.66
C ALA A 39 -19.85 3.84 13.86
N GLN A 40 -20.25 3.78 12.60
CA GLN A 40 -20.12 4.91 11.69
C GLN A 40 -21.16 5.95 12.12
N PRO A 41 -20.73 7.17 12.48
CA PRO A 41 -21.69 8.24 12.72
C PRO A 41 -22.60 8.37 11.49
N ALA A 42 -23.86 8.73 11.71
CA ALA A 42 -24.82 8.91 10.62
C ALA A 42 -24.31 10.00 9.66
N GLY A 43 -23.68 9.58 8.56
CA GLY A 43 -22.92 10.44 7.64
C GLY A 43 -21.55 9.92 7.22
N ALA A 44 -20.96 8.97 7.94
CA ALA A 44 -19.64 8.41 7.63
C ALA A 44 -19.65 7.31 6.55
N VAL A 45 -20.77 6.60 6.34
CA VAL A 45 -20.91 5.63 5.24
C VAL A 45 -20.80 6.32 3.86
N PRO A 46 -21.47 7.47 3.60
CA PRO A 46 -21.28 8.24 2.36
C PRO A 46 -19.85 8.72 2.13
N LEU A 47 -19.15 9.19 3.17
CA LEU A 47 -17.81 9.74 3.03
C LEU A 47 -16.76 8.64 2.79
N ALA A 48 -16.85 7.51 3.49
CA ALA A 48 -15.97 6.37 3.26
C ALA A 48 -16.09 5.83 1.83
N ALA A 49 -17.33 5.71 1.32
CA ALA A 49 -17.58 5.29 -0.06
C ALA A 49 -16.99 6.28 -1.09
N LEU A 50 -17.02 7.58 -0.79
CA LEU A 50 -16.40 8.60 -1.64
C LEU A 50 -14.89 8.40 -1.75
N PHE A 51 -14.21 8.17 -0.62
CA PHE A 51 -12.77 7.94 -0.62
C PHE A 51 -12.35 6.65 -1.32
N ILE A 52 -13.10 5.56 -1.13
CA ILE A 52 -12.86 4.30 -1.85
C ILE A 52 -12.99 4.52 -3.36
N THR A 53 -14.05 5.21 -3.79
CA THR A 53 -14.27 5.46 -5.22
C THR A 53 -13.17 6.36 -5.80
N TYR A 54 -12.80 7.41 -5.07
CA TYR A 54 -11.69 8.28 -5.45
C TYR A 54 -10.37 7.51 -5.59
N SER A 55 -10.02 6.65 -4.62
CA SER A 55 -8.77 5.88 -4.69
C SER A 55 -8.76 4.91 -5.86
N GLU A 56 -9.88 4.26 -6.16
CA GLU A 56 -10.00 3.37 -7.31
C GLU A 56 -9.85 4.12 -8.64
N GLU A 57 -10.44 5.32 -8.75
CA GLU A 57 -10.30 6.15 -9.94
C GLU A 57 -8.88 6.72 -10.08
N GLN A 58 -8.26 7.15 -8.98
CA GLN A 58 -6.89 7.64 -8.96
C GLN A 58 -5.92 6.54 -9.40
N ALA A 59 -6.05 5.31 -8.91
CA ALA A 59 -5.22 4.19 -9.33
C ALA A 59 -5.37 3.86 -10.83
N ARG A 60 -6.56 4.07 -11.41
CA ARG A 60 -6.80 3.95 -12.87
C ARG A 60 -6.16 5.07 -13.68
N LEU A 61 -6.20 6.31 -13.17
CA LEU A 61 -5.57 7.45 -13.83
C LEU A 61 -4.04 7.37 -13.76
N PHE A 62 -3.50 6.86 -12.66
CA PHE A 62 -2.07 6.81 -12.38
C PHE A 62 -1.63 5.37 -12.08
N PRO A 63 -1.47 4.53 -13.12
CA PRO A 63 -1.23 3.10 -12.94
C PRO A 63 0.03 2.79 -12.13
N LEU A 64 1.05 3.65 -12.19
CA LEU A 64 2.26 3.50 -11.38
C LEU A 64 1.97 3.61 -9.88
N GLU A 65 1.04 4.47 -9.45
CA GLU A 65 0.66 4.57 -8.04
C GLU A 65 0.03 3.26 -7.55
N GLY A 66 -0.86 2.67 -8.34
CA GLY A 66 -1.43 1.35 -8.06
C GLY A 66 -0.35 0.28 -7.91
N ILE A 67 0.62 0.25 -8.84
CA ILE A 67 1.74 -0.70 -8.79
C ILE A 67 2.59 -0.49 -7.53
N TYR A 68 2.90 0.75 -7.15
CA TYR A 68 3.65 1.04 -5.92
C TYR A 68 2.94 0.56 -4.65
N LEU A 69 1.60 0.49 -4.67
CA LEU A 69 0.78 -0.05 -3.58
C LEU A 69 0.58 -1.57 -3.66
N GLY A 70 1.17 -2.25 -4.64
CA GLY A 70 1.06 -3.71 -4.86
C GLY A 70 -0.17 -4.12 -5.66
N ASP A 71 -0.86 -3.18 -6.32
CA ASP A 71 -2.01 -3.48 -7.15
C ASP A 71 -1.60 -3.92 -8.56
N ASN A 72 -1.56 -5.24 -8.74
CA ASN A 72 -1.18 -5.87 -10.00
C ASN A 72 -2.18 -5.67 -11.14
N ARG A 73 -3.38 -5.10 -10.89
CA ARG A 73 -4.38 -4.83 -11.93
C ARG A 73 -3.87 -3.88 -13.01
N TYR A 74 -2.84 -3.08 -12.69
CA TYR A 74 -2.29 -2.03 -13.56
C TYR A 74 -0.97 -2.42 -14.25
N ASN A 75 -0.47 -3.65 -14.07
CA ASN A 75 0.84 -4.09 -14.60
C ASN A 75 0.94 -4.03 -16.14
N ASN A 76 -0.18 -3.97 -16.84
CA ASN A 76 -0.25 -3.85 -18.30
C ASN A 76 -0.55 -2.43 -18.79
N GLN A 77 -0.50 -1.42 -17.90
CA GLN A 77 -0.83 -0.04 -18.22
C GLN A 77 0.41 0.86 -18.07
N LEU A 78 0.61 1.74 -19.05
CA LEU A 78 1.60 2.81 -18.98
C LEU A 78 0.90 4.15 -18.76
N PRO A 79 1.53 5.10 -18.05
CA PRO A 79 1.00 6.46 -17.91
C PRO A 79 0.77 7.13 -19.26
N ASN A 80 -0.31 7.90 -19.36
CA ASN A 80 -0.64 8.73 -20.52
C ASN A 80 -0.90 10.20 -20.13
N ASP A 81 -0.22 10.64 -19.06
CA ASP A 81 -0.52 11.87 -18.34
C ASP A 81 -0.13 13.17 -19.08
N GLN A 82 0.68 13.06 -20.14
CA GLN A 82 1.14 14.18 -20.95
C GLN A 82 0.13 14.67 -21.99
N THR A 83 -1.02 13.99 -22.14
CA THR A 83 -2.01 14.34 -23.17
C THR A 83 -3.00 15.40 -22.71
N ARG A 84 -3.58 16.13 -23.67
CA ARG A 84 -4.71 17.04 -23.39
C ARG A 84 -5.93 16.29 -22.86
N ALA A 85 -6.22 15.11 -23.42
CA ALA A 85 -7.34 14.28 -23.02
C ALA A 85 -7.22 13.86 -21.55
N PHE A 86 -6.04 13.38 -21.14
CA PHE A 86 -5.77 13.02 -19.75
C PHE A 86 -5.96 14.22 -18.80
N ARG A 87 -5.34 15.37 -19.10
CA ARG A 87 -5.50 16.57 -18.25
C ARG A 87 -6.96 17.03 -18.15
N GLN A 88 -7.76 16.84 -19.20
CA GLN A 88 -9.20 17.13 -19.13
C GLN A 88 -9.93 16.14 -18.21
N GLN A 89 -9.66 14.84 -18.35
CA GLN A 89 -10.23 13.81 -17.50
C GLN A 89 -9.87 14.04 -16.03
N GLN A 90 -8.60 14.31 -15.73
CA GLN A 90 -8.12 14.61 -14.37
C GLN A 90 -8.86 15.82 -13.77
N ARG A 91 -8.97 16.93 -14.50
CA ARG A 91 -9.69 18.12 -14.01
C ARG A 91 -11.17 17.82 -13.75
N GLN A 92 -11.82 17.06 -14.63
CA GLN A 92 -13.21 16.67 -14.46
C GLN A 92 -13.38 15.80 -13.22
N SER A 93 -12.57 14.76 -13.08
CA SER A 93 -12.55 13.85 -11.93
C SER A 93 -12.41 14.65 -10.63
N TYR A 94 -11.36 15.45 -10.51
CA TYR A 94 -11.11 16.25 -9.29
C TYR A 94 -12.21 17.25 -8.99
N GLY A 95 -12.77 17.89 -10.03
CA GLY A 95 -13.93 18.78 -9.87
C GLY A 95 -15.16 18.07 -9.30
N GLN A 96 -15.45 16.85 -9.74
CA GLN A 96 -16.59 16.06 -9.25
C GLN A 96 -16.41 15.65 -7.77
N TYR A 97 -15.23 15.18 -7.39
CA TYR A 97 -14.94 14.83 -5.98
C TYR A 97 -14.94 16.06 -5.08
N LEU A 98 -14.34 17.18 -5.51
CA LEU A 98 -14.36 18.43 -4.76
C LEU A 98 -15.79 18.94 -4.54
N ALA A 99 -16.61 18.95 -5.58
CA ALA A 99 -18.02 19.34 -5.49
C ALA A 99 -18.81 18.43 -4.54
N THR A 100 -18.46 17.15 -4.46
CA THR A 100 -19.10 16.20 -3.53
C THR A 100 -18.64 16.44 -2.10
N LEU A 101 -17.34 16.67 -1.88
CA LEU A 101 -16.78 17.01 -0.56
C LEU A 101 -17.36 18.31 0.01
N HIS A 102 -17.66 19.31 -0.82
CA HIS A 102 -18.31 20.54 -0.38
C HIS A 102 -19.72 20.34 0.19
N LYS A 103 -20.36 19.21 -0.09
CA LYS A 103 -21.69 18.86 0.45
C LYS A 103 -21.60 18.13 1.79
N VAL A 104 -20.40 17.73 2.22
CA VAL A 104 -20.20 17.01 3.48
C VAL A 104 -20.23 18.00 4.63
N ASP A 105 -21.15 17.78 5.57
CA ASP A 105 -21.24 18.53 6.80
C ASP A 105 -20.14 18.11 7.77
N ARG A 106 -19.12 18.95 7.89
CA ARG A 106 -17.93 18.66 8.70
C ARG A 106 -18.20 18.64 10.20
N THR A 107 -19.30 19.23 10.68
CA THR A 107 -19.64 19.18 12.12
C THR A 107 -20.19 17.82 12.55
N LYS A 108 -20.36 16.88 11.60
CA LYS A 108 -20.87 15.53 11.81
C LYS A 108 -19.82 14.43 11.58
N LEU A 109 -18.54 14.81 11.46
CA LEU A 109 -17.41 13.91 11.27
C LEU A 109 -16.76 13.51 12.59
#